data_AF-A0A3B5MRT8-F1
#
_entry.id   AF-A0A3B5MRT8-F1
#
_cell.length_a   1.000
_cell.length_b   1.000
_cell.length_c   1.000
_cell.angle_alpha   90.00
_cell.angle_beta   90.00
_cell.angle_gamma   90.00
#
_symmetry.space_group_name_H-M   'P 1'
#
loop_
_entity.id
_entity.type
_entity.pdbx_description
1 polymer ?
#
loop_
_entity_poly.entity_id
_entity_poly.type
_entity_poly.pdbx_seq_one_letter_code
_entity_poly.pdbx_strand_id
1 'polypeptide(L)'
;MFNPNISDIFMYPAAVDFLNLKTTGLETLHCSLLCLKLKAFYEVSESRPLLSVCSPESYKTNSQKEEHLLEIAENFQRQYLLLHPDRKPLLLYPVNEYGVRKFVSTTLRPTETGLWELQSWQECSSLVADFLSLQLLEPPTLLFSPTAVLRSQKATSFESSTLLCSLLLGLNYDAYVVSGYAAREMCLLDLSLQQCPLLDTKAKGETSDQTQKKYGVKCPMELTSRFLLDQEKKKLEAQDAAILEKELQEQEASIHLPDPLNGFRVHCWVLVLSGRRSIEENFFIDPLTGCSYPTVHDSFQGIESLWNPFNYYVNRQICHAGCKDINFDLENSTQWEPVLHDGVSQQQLIQAVHRRMEKFFLMRSWVSRIGITRKGETTRFPGGKKVTRYRKAMLERFSSTVTNDGLISRLTTYQDLSCTKVARVKEWYKYRSDGLEEREFNQLENSTTERFKSGRAFDLLCKSTAKRSNQEELTGCNWLLVDMAEEPPGPLSWYRLVKYLISEEEKIALQIKASLVEVTTGSHQIFYPSGFLC
;
A
#
# COMPACT_ATOMS: atom_id res chain seq x y z
N MET A 1 -49.62 45.02 8.22
CA MET A 1 -49.01 45.72 9.36
C MET A 1 -47.77 44.91 9.75
N PHE A 2 -46.62 45.21 9.14
CA PHE A 2 -45.41 45.79 9.77
C PHE A 2 -44.89 44.95 10.96
N ASN A 3 -43.92 44.02 10.78
CA ASN A 3 -42.42 44.14 10.83
C ASN A 3 -41.86 44.14 12.28
N PRO A 4 -40.58 43.83 12.61
CA PRO A 4 -39.48 43.14 11.88
C PRO A 4 -38.55 42.20 12.74
N ASN A 5 -37.71 41.42 12.02
CA ASN A 5 -36.24 41.16 12.14
C ASN A 5 -35.49 40.55 13.36
N ILE A 6 -34.71 39.50 12.99
CA ILE A 6 -33.24 39.30 13.08
C ILE A 6 -32.58 39.30 14.47
N SER A 7 -31.94 38.17 14.83
CA SER A 7 -30.47 38.07 14.99
C SER A 7 -30.00 36.68 15.43
N ASP A 8 -29.01 36.14 14.71
CA ASP A 8 -28.06 35.13 15.19
C ASP A 8 -27.43 35.51 16.54
N ILE A 9 -26.95 34.53 17.32
CA ILE A 9 -25.64 34.54 18.02
C ILE A 9 -25.43 33.20 18.77
N PHE A 10 -24.23 32.64 18.54
CA PHE A 10 -23.48 31.61 19.26
C PHE A 10 -23.73 31.51 20.78
N MET A 11 -23.69 30.28 21.34
CA MET A 11 -22.99 29.94 22.59
C MET A 11 -22.84 28.41 22.78
N TYR A 12 -21.61 27.91 22.84
CA TYR A 12 -21.17 26.80 23.72
C TYR A 12 -20.35 27.45 24.86
N PRO A 13 -20.01 26.79 25.98
CA PRO A 13 -20.65 25.66 26.69
C PRO A 13 -20.98 26.02 28.16
N ALA A 14 -21.93 25.34 28.80
CA ALA A 14 -22.17 25.47 30.24
C ALA A 14 -21.41 24.39 31.03
N ALA A 15 -20.79 24.85 32.11
CA ALA A 15 -19.87 24.14 32.97
C ALA A 15 -20.45 22.91 33.66
N VAL A 16 -19.53 21.98 33.93
CA VAL A 16 -19.68 20.82 34.79
C VAL A 16 -19.69 21.29 36.24
N ASP A 17 -20.86 21.29 36.88
CA ASP A 17 -20.97 21.38 38.35
C ASP A 17 -21.18 19.98 38.93
N PHE A 18 -20.07 19.37 39.34
CA PHE A 18 -20.04 18.25 40.28
C PHE A 18 -19.91 18.81 41.69
N LEU A 19 -20.85 18.49 42.60
CA LEU A 19 -20.60 18.08 43.99
C LEU A 19 -21.90 18.14 44.82
N ASN A 20 -22.40 16.97 45.23
CA ASN A 20 -22.69 16.62 46.63
C ASN A 20 -23.69 15.46 46.72
N LEU A 21 -23.19 14.23 46.64
CA LEU A 21 -23.81 13.11 47.34
C LEU A 21 -22.71 12.29 48.03
N LYS A 22 -22.81 12.20 49.36
CA LYS A 22 -22.02 11.29 50.18
C LYS A 22 -22.50 9.87 49.90
N THR A 23 -21.79 9.11 49.08
CA THR A 23 -21.92 7.65 49.04
C THR A 23 -20.56 6.96 49.12
N THR A 24 -20.60 5.74 49.64
CA THR A 24 -19.50 4.95 50.20
C THR A 24 -18.45 4.54 49.15
N GLY A 25 -17.21 4.33 49.60
CA GLY A 25 -15.99 4.23 48.77
C GLY A 25 -15.97 3.19 47.64
N LEU A 26 -16.93 2.26 47.57
CA LEU A 26 -17.04 1.28 46.48
C LEU A 26 -17.74 1.87 45.24
N GLU A 27 -18.75 2.72 45.45
CA GLU A 27 -19.49 3.37 44.36
C GLU A 27 -18.66 4.46 43.69
N THR A 28 -17.79 5.13 44.45
CA THR A 28 -16.88 6.16 43.92
C THR A 28 -15.83 5.56 42.99
N LEU A 29 -15.33 4.35 43.29
CA LEU A 29 -14.44 3.62 42.40
C LEU A 29 -15.17 3.18 41.13
N HIS A 30 -16.40 2.66 41.27
CA HIS A 30 -17.21 2.27 40.11
C HIS A 30 -17.55 3.47 39.21
N CYS A 31 -17.92 4.62 39.80
CA CYS A 31 -18.13 5.87 39.08
C CYS A 31 -16.86 6.41 38.44
N SER A 32 -15.70 6.32 39.09
CA SER A 32 -14.43 6.75 38.50
C SER A 32 -14.02 5.86 37.32
N LEU A 33 -14.26 4.55 37.40
CA LEU A 33 -13.98 3.59 36.33
C LEU A 33 -14.96 3.78 35.16
N LEU A 34 -16.23 4.07 35.46
CA LEU A 34 -17.24 4.41 34.47
C LEU A 34 -16.91 5.76 33.79
N CYS A 35 -16.47 6.76 34.54
CA CYS A 35 -16.01 8.04 34.00
C CYS A 35 -14.77 7.87 33.12
N LEU A 36 -13.80 7.05 33.52
CA LEU A 36 -12.61 6.76 32.69
C LEU A 36 -12.99 6.02 31.41
N LYS A 37 -13.92 5.05 31.48
CA LYS A 37 -14.47 4.37 30.29
C LYS A 37 -15.23 5.33 29.37
N LEU A 38 -16.04 6.23 29.94
CA LEU A 38 -16.77 7.25 29.19
C LEU A 38 -15.84 8.31 28.58
N LYS A 39 -14.75 8.67 29.27
CA LYS A 39 -13.74 9.62 28.76
C LYS A 39 -12.94 9.00 27.62
N ALA A 40 -12.54 7.73 27.74
CA ALA A 40 -11.93 6.98 26.65
C ALA A 40 -12.90 6.84 25.46
N PHE A 41 -14.19 6.63 25.70
CA PHE A 41 -15.21 6.58 24.65
C PHE A 41 -15.38 7.93 23.94
N TYR A 42 -15.41 9.03 24.70
CA TYR A 42 -15.51 10.39 24.16
C TYR A 42 -14.25 10.80 23.38
N GLU A 43 -13.05 10.51 23.88
CA GLU A 43 -11.78 10.80 23.20
C GLU A 43 -11.60 9.97 21.91
N VAL A 44 -12.07 8.71 21.89
CA VAL A 44 -12.13 7.90 20.66
C VAL A 44 -13.15 8.49 19.66
N SER A 45 -14.28 9.03 20.14
CA SER A 45 -15.29 9.66 19.28
C SER A 45 -14.83 10.99 18.65
N GLU A 46 -14.02 11.79 19.36
CA GLU A 46 -13.50 13.08 18.86
C GLU A 46 -12.34 12.92 17.86
N SER A 47 -11.67 11.76 17.85
CA SER A 47 -10.59 11.49 16.88
C SER A 47 -11.08 11.26 15.44
N ARG A 48 -12.39 11.18 15.21
CA ARG A 48 -13.00 10.92 13.89
C ARG A 48 -14.27 11.77 13.67
N PRO A 49 -14.15 13.01 13.16
CA PRO A 49 -15.30 13.87 12.93
C PRO A 49 -16.04 13.48 11.64
N LEU A 50 -16.82 12.38 11.62
CA LEU A 50 -17.64 11.99 10.46
C LEU A 50 -18.95 11.24 10.81
N LEU A 51 -19.48 11.38 12.02
CA LEU A 51 -20.76 10.74 12.41
C LEU A 51 -22.02 11.51 11.97
N SER A 52 -21.90 12.59 11.19
CA SER A 52 -23.04 13.42 10.79
C SER A 52 -23.83 12.91 9.56
N VAL A 53 -23.61 11.67 9.12
CA VAL A 53 -24.39 11.06 8.03
C VAL A 53 -25.54 10.25 8.63
N CYS A 54 -26.77 10.52 8.17
CA CYS A 54 -27.99 9.81 8.56
C CYS A 54 -27.86 8.32 8.19
N SER A 55 -27.27 7.53 9.09
CA SER A 55 -27.11 6.09 8.91
C SER A 55 -28.43 5.38 9.23
N PRO A 56 -28.74 4.27 8.55
CA PRO A 56 -29.97 3.53 8.79
C PRO A 56 -30.13 3.10 10.25
N GLU A 57 -31.38 2.90 10.67
CA GLU A 57 -31.71 2.52 12.05
C GLU A 57 -31.03 1.20 12.49
N SER A 58 -30.74 0.30 11.54
CA SER A 58 -30.02 -0.96 11.79
C SER A 58 -28.63 -0.78 12.43
N TYR A 59 -28.02 0.40 12.31
CA TYR A 59 -26.73 0.71 12.94
C TYR A 59 -26.89 1.13 14.40
N LYS A 60 -28.06 1.68 14.77
CA LYS A 60 -28.32 2.32 16.06
C LYS A 60 -29.14 1.44 17.00
N THR A 61 -29.88 0.47 16.46
CA THR A 61 -30.70 -0.45 17.24
C THR A 61 -30.49 -1.90 16.80
N ASN A 62 -30.84 -2.82 17.69
CA ASN A 62 -30.91 -4.23 17.41
C ASN A 62 -32.36 -4.64 17.14
N SER A 63 -32.55 -5.50 16.15
CA SER A 63 -33.79 -6.23 15.94
C SER A 63 -33.89 -7.40 16.91
N GLN A 64 -35.11 -7.92 17.16
CA GLN A 64 -35.34 -9.08 18.03
C GLN A 64 -34.48 -10.30 17.64
N LYS A 65 -34.21 -10.49 16.33
CA LYS A 65 -33.33 -11.56 15.84
C LYS A 65 -31.87 -11.33 16.22
N GLU A 66 -31.40 -10.10 16.15
CA GLU A 66 -30.03 -9.73 16.57
C GLU A 66 -29.88 -9.85 18.09
N GLU A 67 -30.88 -9.45 18.86
CA GLU A 67 -30.90 -9.64 20.32
C GLU A 67 -30.78 -11.12 20.69
N HIS A 68 -31.58 -11.99 20.05
CA HIS A 68 -31.49 -13.43 20.26
C HIS A 68 -30.11 -14.01 19.89
N LEU A 69 -29.49 -13.53 18.79
CA LEU A 69 -28.13 -13.92 18.43
C LEU A 69 -27.10 -13.50 19.49
N LEU A 70 -27.26 -12.30 20.07
CA LEU A 70 -26.39 -11.82 21.13
C LEU A 70 -26.55 -12.68 22.39
N GLU A 71 -27.77 -13.09 22.75
CA GLU A 71 -28.01 -14.02 23.87
C GLU A 71 -27.28 -15.36 23.67
N ILE A 72 -27.38 -15.94 22.46
CA ILE A 72 -26.66 -17.17 22.11
C ILE A 72 -25.15 -16.96 22.24
N ALA A 73 -24.62 -15.86 21.67
CA ALA A 73 -23.20 -15.55 21.71
C ALA A 73 -22.69 -15.29 23.14
N GLU A 74 -23.47 -14.62 23.98
CA GLU A 74 -23.14 -14.40 25.40
C GLU A 74 -23.11 -15.72 26.18
N ASN A 75 -24.09 -16.59 25.98
CA ASN A 75 -24.11 -17.90 26.62
C ASN A 75 -22.93 -18.77 26.18
N PHE A 76 -22.63 -18.77 24.88
CA PHE A 76 -21.47 -19.47 24.34
C PHE A 76 -20.16 -18.93 24.94
N GLN A 77 -19.98 -17.60 25.00
CA GLN A 77 -18.81 -16.99 25.61
C GLN A 77 -18.61 -17.40 27.08
N ARG A 78 -19.71 -17.43 27.86
CA ARG A 78 -19.67 -17.86 29.27
C ARG A 78 -19.21 -19.32 29.39
N GLN A 79 -19.76 -20.22 28.57
CA GLN A 79 -19.36 -21.62 28.54
C GLN A 79 -17.91 -21.79 28.11
N TYR A 80 -17.48 -21.08 27.07
CA TYR A 80 -16.12 -21.09 26.56
C TYR A 80 -15.11 -20.69 27.63
N LEU A 81 -15.34 -19.58 28.34
CA LEU A 81 -14.45 -19.11 29.41
C LEU A 81 -14.42 -20.05 30.62
N LEU A 82 -15.50 -20.77 30.90
CA LEU A 82 -15.55 -21.78 31.96
C LEU A 82 -14.76 -23.05 31.58
N LEU A 83 -14.84 -23.48 30.33
CA LEU A 83 -14.14 -24.66 29.81
C LEU A 83 -12.65 -24.39 29.54
N HIS A 84 -12.31 -23.15 29.20
CA HIS A 84 -10.97 -22.72 28.80
C HIS A 84 -10.54 -21.45 29.56
N PRO A 85 -10.29 -21.53 30.88
CA PRO A 85 -9.97 -20.36 31.70
C PRO A 85 -8.67 -19.65 31.32
N ASP A 86 -7.71 -20.38 30.74
CA ASP A 86 -6.41 -19.83 30.32
C ASP A 86 -6.45 -19.12 28.95
N ARG A 87 -7.55 -19.27 28.19
CA ARG A 87 -7.70 -18.65 26.86
C ARG A 87 -8.33 -17.26 26.98
N LYS A 88 -7.95 -16.39 26.04
CA LYS A 88 -8.51 -15.03 25.97
C LYS A 88 -9.97 -15.07 25.50
N PRO A 89 -10.81 -14.11 25.94
CA PRO A 89 -12.16 -13.94 25.43
C PRO A 89 -12.21 -13.80 23.89
N LEU A 90 -13.11 -14.55 23.25
CA LEU A 90 -13.36 -14.47 21.81
C LEU A 90 -14.06 -13.16 21.41
N LEU A 91 -13.79 -12.69 20.18
CA LEU A 91 -14.46 -11.53 19.59
C LEU A 91 -15.80 -11.92 18.96
N LEU A 92 -16.83 -12.12 19.78
CA LEU A 92 -18.15 -12.55 19.31
C LEU A 92 -19.12 -11.40 19.04
N TYR A 93 -19.15 -10.39 19.92
CA TYR A 93 -20.12 -9.30 19.85
C TYR A 93 -19.47 -7.92 20.07
N PRO A 94 -18.58 -7.46 19.16
CA PRO A 94 -18.00 -6.12 19.28
C PRO A 94 -19.08 -5.02 19.28
N VAL A 95 -18.70 -3.89 19.85
CA VAL A 95 -19.45 -2.65 19.76
C VAL A 95 -19.17 -2.01 18.40
N ASN A 96 -20.16 -1.41 17.75
CA ASN A 96 -19.99 -0.67 16.50
C ASN A 96 -19.73 0.83 16.72
N GLU A 97 -19.61 1.61 15.63
CA GLU A 97 -19.42 3.07 15.67
C GLU A 97 -20.49 3.87 16.44
N TYR A 98 -21.67 3.29 16.68
CA TYR A 98 -22.78 3.93 17.38
C TYR A 98 -22.96 3.41 18.81
N GLY A 99 -22.02 2.61 19.33
CA GLY A 99 -22.13 2.07 20.68
C GLY A 99 -23.04 0.85 20.81
N VAL A 100 -23.47 0.25 19.70
CA VAL A 100 -24.39 -0.91 19.69
C VAL A 100 -23.59 -2.20 19.56
N ARG A 101 -23.88 -3.17 20.43
CA ARG A 101 -23.30 -4.53 20.33
C ARG A 101 -23.92 -5.26 19.15
N LYS A 102 -23.07 -5.80 18.28
CA LYS A 102 -23.47 -6.55 17.09
C LYS A 102 -22.69 -7.85 17.03
N PHE A 103 -23.35 -8.95 16.63
CA PHE A 103 -22.66 -10.20 16.38
C PHE A 103 -21.65 -10.04 15.25
N VAL A 104 -20.41 -10.49 15.43
CA VAL A 104 -19.30 -10.20 14.52
C VAL A 104 -19.59 -10.67 13.10
N SER A 105 -20.20 -11.85 12.91
CA SER A 105 -20.53 -12.36 11.57
C SER A 105 -21.54 -11.52 10.81
N THR A 106 -22.43 -10.79 11.49
CA THR A 106 -23.42 -9.92 10.81
C THR A 106 -22.82 -8.61 10.33
N THR A 107 -21.56 -8.30 10.67
CA THR A 107 -20.82 -7.20 10.03
C THR A 107 -20.43 -7.50 8.59
N LEU A 108 -20.30 -8.79 8.23
CA LEU A 108 -19.99 -9.19 6.86
C LEU A 108 -21.20 -8.99 5.96
N ARG A 109 -21.01 -8.21 4.90
CA ARG A 109 -22.05 -7.91 3.91
C ARG A 109 -21.56 -8.34 2.53
N PRO A 110 -21.90 -9.55 2.06
CA PRO A 110 -21.60 -9.97 0.69
C PRO A 110 -22.07 -8.90 -0.29
N THR A 111 -21.11 -8.29 -0.99
CA THR A 111 -21.38 -7.16 -1.88
C THR A 111 -20.69 -7.32 -3.22
N GLU A 112 -21.48 -7.34 -4.27
CA GLU A 112 -21.00 -7.21 -5.64
C GLU A 112 -20.59 -5.76 -5.90
N THR A 113 -19.35 -5.57 -6.36
CA THR A 113 -18.78 -4.23 -6.60
C THR A 113 -19.37 -3.57 -7.84
N GLY A 114 -19.85 -4.35 -8.81
CA GLY A 114 -20.34 -3.86 -10.10
C GLY A 114 -19.25 -3.27 -11.01
N LEU A 115 -17.98 -3.36 -10.60
CA LEU A 115 -16.80 -2.91 -11.34
C LEU A 115 -16.18 -4.12 -12.06
N TRP A 116 -15.90 -3.98 -13.35
CA TRP A 116 -15.30 -5.06 -14.14
C TRP A 116 -13.81 -5.24 -13.80
N GLU A 117 -13.20 -4.22 -13.19
CA GLU A 117 -11.83 -4.19 -12.69
C GLU A 117 -11.64 -4.97 -11.38
N LEU A 118 -12.73 -5.35 -10.69
CA LEU A 118 -12.70 -6.01 -9.39
C LEU A 118 -13.40 -7.38 -9.46
N GLN A 119 -12.88 -8.27 -10.30
CA GLN A 119 -13.46 -9.60 -10.53
C GLN A 119 -12.66 -10.71 -9.87
N SER A 120 -11.39 -10.47 -9.58
CA SER A 120 -10.48 -11.41 -8.92
C SER A 120 -10.22 -11.05 -7.46
N TRP A 121 -9.73 -12.02 -6.69
CA TRP A 121 -9.35 -11.77 -5.30
C TRP A 121 -8.12 -10.85 -5.20
N GLN A 122 -7.20 -10.90 -6.17
CA GLN A 122 -6.00 -10.07 -6.27
C GLN A 122 -6.34 -8.59 -6.43
N GLU A 123 -7.31 -8.29 -7.29
CA GLU A 123 -7.77 -6.92 -7.50
C GLU A 123 -8.47 -6.38 -6.25
N CYS A 124 -9.31 -7.19 -5.60
CA CYS A 124 -9.97 -6.82 -4.35
C CYS A 124 -8.97 -6.61 -3.21
N SER A 125 -7.98 -7.49 -3.07
CA SER A 125 -6.96 -7.39 -2.01
C SER A 125 -6.06 -6.17 -2.22
N SER A 126 -5.63 -5.92 -3.46
CA SER A 126 -4.84 -4.75 -3.82
C SER A 126 -5.61 -3.45 -3.59
N LEU A 127 -6.90 -3.42 -3.92
CA LEU A 127 -7.76 -2.26 -3.67
C LEU A 127 -7.86 -1.96 -2.18
N VAL A 128 -8.20 -2.96 -1.36
CA VAL A 128 -8.35 -2.77 0.10
C VAL A 128 -7.05 -2.31 0.72
N ALA A 129 -5.93 -2.94 0.38
CA ALA A 129 -4.61 -2.57 0.86
C ALA A 129 -4.24 -1.13 0.49
N ASP A 130 -4.54 -0.69 -0.73
CA ASP A 130 -4.19 0.65 -1.21
C ASP A 130 -5.13 1.74 -0.67
N PHE A 131 -6.42 1.43 -0.55
CA PHE A 131 -7.46 2.36 -0.16
C PHE A 131 -7.50 2.66 1.34
N LEU A 132 -7.01 1.75 2.17
CA LEU A 132 -7.02 1.88 3.63
C LEU A 132 -5.64 2.19 4.19
N SER A 133 -5.61 3.10 5.16
CA SER A 133 -4.45 3.31 6.04
C SER A 133 -4.60 2.48 7.31
N LEU A 134 -3.51 1.80 7.71
CA LEU A 134 -3.49 1.01 8.95
C LEU A 134 -3.66 1.93 10.17
N GLN A 135 -4.63 1.60 11.00
CA GLN A 135 -4.70 2.04 12.39
C GLN A 135 -4.30 0.89 13.31
N LEU A 136 -3.35 1.16 14.21
CA LEU A 136 -2.87 0.15 15.14
C LEU A 136 -4.00 -0.33 16.06
N LEU A 137 -3.94 -1.62 16.36
CA LEU A 137 -4.95 -2.30 17.14
C LEU A 137 -4.85 -1.92 18.61
N GLU A 138 -5.90 -1.28 19.12
CA GLU A 138 -6.26 -1.26 20.53
C GLU A 138 -7.08 -2.51 20.86
N PRO A 139 -7.22 -2.95 22.14
CA PRO A 139 -8.00 -4.14 22.48
C PRO A 139 -9.33 -4.17 21.69
N PRO A 140 -9.61 -5.24 20.93
CA PRO A 140 -10.64 -5.23 19.89
C PRO A 140 -12.04 -5.30 20.48
N THR A 141 -12.48 -4.26 21.18
CA THR A 141 -13.86 -4.14 21.68
C THR A 141 -14.76 -3.42 20.68
N LEU A 142 -14.16 -2.67 19.76
CA LEU A 142 -14.83 -1.86 18.75
C LEU A 142 -14.53 -2.44 17.36
N LEU A 143 -15.57 -2.60 16.54
CA LEU A 143 -15.47 -3.02 15.15
C LEU A 143 -16.34 -2.11 14.30
N PHE A 144 -15.70 -1.25 13.50
CA PHE A 144 -16.46 -0.38 12.60
C PHE A 144 -17.04 -1.13 11.41
N SER A 145 -18.22 -0.67 10.97
CA SER A 145 -18.84 -1.22 9.77
C SER A 145 -17.95 -1.00 8.53
N PRO A 146 -17.97 -1.92 7.55
CA PRO A 146 -17.31 -1.71 6.25
C PRO A 146 -17.64 -0.37 5.59
N THR A 147 -18.85 0.16 5.80
CA THR A 147 -19.24 1.47 5.24
C THR A 147 -18.58 2.65 5.95
N ALA A 148 -18.39 2.58 7.27
CA ALA A 148 -17.66 3.58 8.03
C ALA A 148 -16.15 3.54 7.72
N VAL A 149 -15.60 2.34 7.55
CA VAL A 149 -14.23 2.11 7.12
C VAL A 149 -13.96 2.75 5.76
N LEU A 150 -14.84 2.53 4.77
CA LEU A 150 -14.69 3.15 3.45
C LEU A 150 -14.75 4.68 3.49
N ARG A 151 -15.57 5.28 4.36
CA ARG A 151 -15.66 6.74 4.50
C ARG A 151 -14.43 7.34 5.18
N SER A 152 -13.91 6.67 6.20
CA SER A 152 -12.77 7.16 6.99
C SER A 152 -11.42 6.84 6.34
N GLN A 153 -11.36 5.85 5.45
CA GLN A 153 -10.13 5.32 4.84
C GLN A 153 -9.05 4.92 5.86
N LYS A 154 -9.47 4.62 7.09
CA LYS A 154 -8.61 4.20 8.20
C LYS A 154 -9.23 2.95 8.83
N ALA A 155 -8.42 1.91 8.99
CA ALA A 155 -8.91 0.64 9.48
C ALA A 155 -7.87 -0.12 10.29
N THR A 156 -8.34 -0.86 11.28
CA THR A 156 -7.57 -1.93 11.94
C THR A 156 -7.48 -3.17 11.04
N SER A 157 -6.64 -4.14 11.41
CA SER A 157 -6.56 -5.42 10.68
C SER A 157 -7.91 -6.17 10.62
N PHE A 158 -8.73 -6.06 11.68
CA PHE A 158 -10.07 -6.65 11.73
C PHE A 158 -11.03 -5.98 10.75
N GLU A 159 -11.01 -4.65 10.71
CA GLU A 159 -11.85 -3.85 9.83
C GLU A 159 -11.48 -4.05 8.36
N SER A 160 -10.18 -4.06 8.04
CA SER A 160 -9.67 -4.32 6.71
C SER A 160 -10.01 -5.75 6.24
N SER A 161 -9.86 -6.76 7.10
CA SER A 161 -10.26 -8.14 6.79
C SER A 161 -11.77 -8.28 6.58
N THR A 162 -12.58 -7.61 7.41
CA THR A 162 -14.04 -7.64 7.30
C THR A 162 -14.53 -7.03 5.99
N LEU A 163 -13.92 -5.90 5.58
CA LEU A 163 -14.19 -5.29 4.28
C LEU A 163 -13.79 -6.22 3.13
N LEU A 164 -12.55 -6.74 3.14
CA LEU A 164 -12.04 -7.61 2.09
C LEU A 164 -12.88 -8.89 1.96
N CYS A 165 -13.17 -9.56 3.07
CA CYS A 165 -14.01 -10.76 3.09
C CYS A 165 -15.41 -10.47 2.53
N SER A 166 -16.02 -9.33 2.87
CA SER A 166 -17.31 -8.90 2.32
C SER A 166 -17.31 -8.75 0.79
N LEU A 167 -16.21 -8.26 0.20
CA LEU A 167 -16.04 -8.16 -1.25
C LEU A 167 -15.86 -9.55 -1.90
N LEU A 168 -15.00 -10.39 -1.32
CA LEU A 168 -14.74 -11.74 -1.81
C LEU A 168 -15.98 -12.63 -1.77
N LEU A 169 -16.78 -12.53 -0.72
CA LEU A 169 -18.07 -13.21 -0.59
C LEU A 169 -19.07 -12.72 -1.65
N GLY A 170 -19.06 -11.43 -1.98
CA GLY A 170 -19.85 -10.88 -3.10
C GLY A 170 -19.43 -11.46 -4.45
N LEU A 171 -18.16 -11.77 -4.62
CA LEU A 171 -17.62 -12.50 -5.76
C LEU A 171 -17.81 -14.03 -5.64
N ASN A 172 -18.52 -14.54 -4.64
CA ASN A 172 -18.77 -15.98 -4.46
C ASN A 172 -17.49 -16.82 -4.21
N TYR A 173 -16.43 -16.22 -3.66
CA TYR A 173 -15.35 -16.97 -3.03
C TYR A 173 -15.81 -17.53 -1.68
N ASP A 174 -15.29 -18.69 -1.29
CA ASP A 174 -15.51 -19.25 0.05
C ASP A 174 -14.50 -18.63 1.03
N ALA A 175 -14.84 -17.44 1.53
CA ALA A 175 -13.94 -16.61 2.31
C ALA A 175 -14.38 -16.50 3.77
N TYR A 176 -13.39 -16.48 4.68
CA TYR A 176 -13.56 -16.36 6.12
C TYR A 176 -12.66 -15.26 6.63
N VAL A 177 -13.15 -14.50 7.61
CA VAL A 177 -12.29 -13.66 8.42
C VAL A 177 -11.67 -14.55 9.51
N VAL A 178 -10.36 -14.46 9.66
CA VAL A 178 -9.58 -15.23 10.64
C VAL A 178 -9.09 -14.27 11.72
N SER A 179 -9.33 -14.62 12.98
CA SER A 179 -8.70 -13.97 14.13
C SER A 179 -7.69 -14.91 14.75
N GLY A 180 -6.48 -14.41 14.95
CA GLY A 180 -5.38 -15.22 15.46
C GLY A 180 -4.18 -14.37 15.83
N TYR A 181 -2.99 -14.99 15.79
CA TYR A 181 -1.73 -14.36 16.11
C TYR A 181 -0.82 -14.32 14.89
N ALA A 182 -0.12 -13.20 14.72
CA ALA A 182 0.83 -13.03 13.62
C ALA A 182 2.11 -12.36 14.10
N ALA A 183 3.16 -12.50 13.29
CA ALA A 183 4.44 -11.86 13.50
C ALA A 183 4.30 -10.33 13.58
N ARG A 184 5.23 -9.68 14.31
CA ARG A 184 5.23 -8.23 14.54
C ARG A 184 5.18 -7.44 13.25
N GLU A 185 5.97 -7.85 12.28
CA GLU A 185 6.14 -7.19 10.99
C GLU A 185 4.81 -7.15 10.23
N MET A 186 4.05 -8.25 10.27
CA MET A 186 2.73 -8.34 9.66
C MET A 186 1.69 -7.46 10.37
N CYS A 187 1.70 -7.46 11.72
CA CYS A 187 0.79 -6.65 12.50
C CYS A 187 1.00 -5.14 12.33
N LEU A 188 2.26 -4.72 12.14
CA LEU A 188 2.66 -3.30 12.04
C LEU A 188 2.78 -2.82 10.58
N LEU A 189 2.53 -3.68 9.60
CA LEU A 189 2.79 -3.42 8.17
C LEU A 189 4.25 -2.97 7.94
N ASP A 190 5.19 -3.55 8.68
CA ASP A 190 6.61 -3.28 8.52
C ASP A 190 7.20 -4.20 7.44
N LEU A 191 7.46 -3.61 6.28
CA LEU A 191 8.03 -4.31 5.12
C LEU A 191 9.53 -4.03 4.95
N SER A 192 10.16 -3.34 5.90
CA SER A 192 11.54 -2.85 5.78
C SER A 192 12.60 -3.94 5.62
N LEU A 193 12.30 -5.17 5.99
CA LEU A 193 13.17 -6.34 5.81
C LEU A 193 12.78 -7.21 4.60
N GLN A 194 11.59 -6.99 4.03
CA GLN A 194 11.14 -7.72 2.85
C GLN A 194 11.76 -7.14 1.58
N GLN A 195 12.12 -8.01 0.64
CA GLN A 195 12.56 -7.57 -0.68
C GLN A 195 11.40 -6.92 -1.43
N CYS A 196 11.68 -5.79 -2.09
CA CYS A 196 10.65 -5.12 -2.88
C CYS A 196 10.33 -5.96 -4.14
N PRO A 197 9.04 -6.26 -4.42
CA PRO A 197 8.65 -7.07 -5.57
C PRO A 197 9.03 -6.47 -6.93
N LEU A 198 9.20 -5.14 -6.99
CA LEU A 198 9.57 -4.41 -8.21
C LEU A 198 11.09 -4.37 -8.46
N LEU A 199 11.89 -4.94 -7.57
CA LEU A 199 13.32 -5.12 -7.82
C LEU A 199 13.50 -6.25 -8.82
N ASP A 200 14.12 -5.93 -9.96
CA ASP A 200 14.44 -6.90 -11.00
C ASP A 200 15.36 -7.99 -10.41
N THR A 201 14.77 -9.11 -10.01
CA THR A 201 15.52 -10.25 -9.49
C THR A 201 16.04 -11.01 -10.71
N LYS A 202 17.28 -10.70 -11.10
CA LYS A 202 18.07 -11.25 -12.22
C LYS A 202 17.82 -10.60 -13.58
N ALA A 203 18.61 -9.57 -13.87
CA ALA A 203 19.18 -9.45 -15.20
C ALA A 203 20.02 -10.73 -15.44
N LYS A 204 19.48 -11.72 -16.15
CA LYS A 204 20.30 -12.71 -16.84
C LYS A 204 21.23 -11.90 -17.73
N GLY A 205 22.54 -11.97 -17.45
CA GLY A 205 23.55 -11.24 -18.19
C GLY A 205 23.43 -11.54 -19.67
N GLU A 206 22.90 -10.58 -20.42
CA GLU A 206 23.22 -10.46 -21.83
C GLU A 206 24.67 -9.99 -21.87
N THR A 207 25.58 -10.92 -22.12
CA THR A 207 26.91 -10.60 -22.59
C THR A 207 26.73 -9.81 -23.90
N SER A 208 26.85 -8.49 -23.82
CA SER A 208 26.99 -7.67 -25.02
C SER A 208 28.30 -8.06 -25.69
N ASP A 209 28.22 -8.79 -26.80
CA ASP A 209 29.34 -8.96 -27.72
C ASP A 209 29.73 -7.57 -28.24
N GLN A 210 30.77 -6.99 -27.65
CA GLN A 210 31.41 -5.81 -28.20
C GLN A 210 32.06 -6.20 -29.53
N THR A 211 31.44 -5.76 -30.63
CA THR A 211 32.07 -5.76 -31.95
C THR A 211 33.31 -4.86 -31.91
N GLN A 212 34.48 -5.48 -31.98
CA GLN A 212 35.76 -4.77 -32.01
C GLN A 212 35.86 -3.88 -33.25
N LYS A 213 36.10 -2.58 -33.04
CA LYS A 213 36.42 -1.63 -34.12
C LYS A 213 37.76 -2.02 -34.77
N LYS A 214 37.73 -2.19 -36.09
CA LYS A 214 38.75 -2.85 -36.93
C LYS A 214 40.11 -2.12 -37.03
N TYR A 215 40.24 -0.88 -36.55
CA TYR A 215 41.51 -0.15 -36.57
C TYR A 215 41.64 0.75 -35.33
N GLY A 216 42.38 0.26 -34.34
CA GLY A 216 42.88 1.04 -33.21
C GLY A 216 44.33 0.65 -32.96
N VAL A 217 45.20 1.64 -32.80
CA VAL A 217 46.63 1.44 -32.51
C VAL A 217 46.75 0.58 -31.24
N LYS A 218 47.46 -0.55 -31.34
CA LYS A 218 47.66 -1.46 -30.20
C LYS A 218 48.47 -0.75 -29.12
N CYS A 219 47.88 -0.58 -27.95
CA CYS A 219 48.62 -0.27 -26.73
C CYS A 219 49.66 -1.38 -26.47
N PRO A 220 50.80 -1.06 -25.80
CA PRO A 220 51.82 -2.05 -25.46
C PRO A 220 51.20 -3.29 -24.81
N MET A 221 51.54 -4.48 -25.33
CA MET A 221 51.02 -5.74 -24.80
C MET A 221 51.58 -5.97 -23.39
N GLU A 222 50.69 -5.94 -22.41
CA GLU A 222 50.96 -6.40 -21.06
C GLU A 222 51.06 -7.93 -21.07
N LEU A 223 52.18 -8.48 -20.63
CA LEU A 223 52.50 -9.93 -20.68
C LEU A 223 51.80 -10.72 -19.56
N THR A 224 50.52 -10.43 -19.31
CA THR A 224 49.72 -11.12 -18.29
C THR A 224 48.49 -11.75 -18.93
N SER A 225 48.20 -13.01 -18.56
CA SER A 225 47.03 -13.72 -19.06
C SER A 225 45.74 -13.04 -18.58
N ARG A 226 44.98 -12.45 -19.52
CA ARG A 226 43.67 -11.82 -19.24
C ARG A 226 42.68 -12.78 -18.58
N PHE A 227 42.79 -14.07 -18.87
CA PHE A 227 41.96 -15.11 -18.25
C PHE A 227 42.25 -15.27 -16.75
N LEU A 228 43.53 -15.27 -16.36
CA LEU A 228 43.92 -15.39 -14.95
C LEU A 228 43.52 -14.15 -14.15
N LEU A 229 43.68 -12.96 -14.73
CA LEU A 229 43.25 -11.71 -14.11
C LEU A 229 41.72 -11.65 -13.92
N ASP A 230 40.94 -12.08 -14.91
CA ASP A 230 39.48 -12.13 -14.81
C ASP A 230 39.01 -13.17 -13.78
N GLN A 231 39.70 -14.31 -13.69
CA GLN A 231 39.41 -15.35 -12.70
C GLN A 231 39.73 -14.89 -11.28
N GLU A 232 40.83 -14.17 -11.09
CA GLU A 232 41.23 -13.60 -9.79
C GLU A 232 40.32 -12.45 -9.37
N LYS A 233 39.96 -11.56 -10.30
CA LYS A 233 38.98 -10.49 -10.09
C LYS A 233 37.62 -11.05 -9.66
N LYS A 234 37.11 -12.08 -10.35
CA LYS A 234 35.85 -12.75 -9.97
C LYS A 234 35.92 -13.41 -8.59
N LYS A 235 37.07 -13.98 -8.21
CA LYS A 235 37.26 -14.54 -6.87
C LYS A 235 37.25 -13.44 -5.81
N LEU A 236 37.90 -12.31 -6.06
CA LEU A 236 37.92 -11.17 -5.15
C LEU A 236 36.52 -10.57 -5.00
N GLU A 237 35.83 -10.31 -6.11
CA GLU A 237 34.43 -9.81 -6.09
C GLU A 237 33.48 -10.77 -5.37
N ALA A 238 33.65 -12.08 -5.53
CA ALA A 238 32.85 -13.08 -4.81
C ALA A 238 33.18 -13.10 -3.31
N GLN A 239 34.44 -12.91 -2.92
CA GLN A 239 34.85 -12.81 -1.52
C GLN A 239 34.29 -11.53 -0.88
N ASP A 240 34.44 -10.39 -1.55
CA ASP A 240 33.92 -9.10 -1.09
C ASP A 240 32.39 -9.12 -0.99
N ALA A 241 31.69 -9.73 -1.96
CA ALA A 241 30.25 -9.92 -1.89
C ALA A 241 29.83 -10.82 -0.73
N ALA A 242 30.59 -11.88 -0.43
CA ALA A 242 30.31 -12.77 0.69
C ALA A 242 30.54 -12.09 2.05
N ILE A 243 31.57 -11.26 2.16
CA ILE A 243 31.83 -10.43 3.35
C ILE A 243 30.68 -9.44 3.54
N LEU A 244 30.29 -8.72 2.48
CA LEU A 244 29.20 -7.76 2.52
C LEU A 244 27.86 -8.42 2.90
N GLU A 245 27.56 -9.61 2.35
CA GLU A 245 26.35 -10.37 2.69
C GLU A 245 26.35 -10.77 4.17
N LYS A 246 27.50 -11.19 4.70
CA LYS A 246 27.65 -11.55 6.11
C LYS A 246 27.49 -10.34 7.03
N GLU A 247 28.12 -9.22 6.71
CA GLU A 247 27.95 -7.96 7.44
C GLU A 247 26.48 -7.50 7.42
N LEU A 248 25.79 -7.69 6.30
CA LEU A 248 24.37 -7.38 6.17
C LEU A 248 23.49 -8.27 7.05
N GLN A 249 23.78 -9.57 7.11
CA GLN A 249 23.09 -10.52 7.99
C GLN A 249 23.32 -10.20 9.46
N GLU A 250 24.54 -9.81 9.84
CA GLU A 250 24.86 -9.38 11.21
C GLU A 250 24.11 -8.09 11.56
N GLN A 251 24.01 -7.13 10.63
CA GLN A 251 23.21 -5.91 10.81
C GLN A 251 21.71 -6.22 10.93
N GLU A 252 21.16 -7.12 10.12
CA GLU A 252 19.75 -7.53 10.20
C GLU A 252 19.44 -8.28 11.50
N ALA A 253 20.34 -9.16 11.94
CA ALA A 253 20.23 -9.84 13.23
C ALA A 253 20.26 -8.85 14.40
N SER A 254 21.03 -7.77 14.30
CA SER A 254 21.07 -6.71 15.32
C SER A 254 19.76 -5.91 15.41
N ILE A 255 19.00 -5.81 14.30
CA ILE A 255 17.68 -5.15 14.24
C ILE A 255 16.60 -6.05 14.85
N HIS A 256 16.72 -7.38 14.70
CA HIS A 256 15.84 -8.37 15.31
C HIS A 256 16.10 -8.51 16.82
N LEU A 257 15.72 -7.50 17.58
CA LEU A 257 15.52 -7.66 19.03
C LEU A 257 14.44 -8.73 19.28
N PRO A 258 14.61 -9.61 20.28
CA PRO A 258 13.58 -10.58 20.64
C PRO A 258 12.25 -9.87 20.92
N ASP A 259 11.19 -10.23 20.19
CA ASP A 259 9.88 -9.60 20.35
C ASP A 259 9.19 -10.11 21.64
N PRO A 260 8.93 -9.23 22.64
CA PRO A 260 8.27 -9.64 23.88
C PRO A 260 6.85 -10.18 23.66
N LEU A 261 6.21 -9.81 22.55
CA LEU A 261 4.83 -10.22 22.20
C LEU A 261 4.79 -11.29 21.11
N ASN A 262 5.92 -11.95 20.82
CA ASN A 262 5.96 -13.04 19.85
C ASN A 262 4.96 -14.14 20.25
N GLY A 263 4.07 -14.53 19.32
CA GLY A 263 3.00 -15.50 19.59
C GLY A 263 1.74 -14.91 20.24
N PHE A 264 1.76 -13.65 20.67
CA PHE A 264 0.65 -13.02 21.43
C PHE A 264 0.01 -11.82 20.73
N ARG A 265 0.60 -11.33 19.64
CA ARG A 265 0.08 -10.19 18.87
C ARG A 265 -1.16 -10.60 18.09
N VAL A 266 -2.30 -10.06 18.51
CA VAL A 266 -3.57 -10.31 17.85
C VAL A 266 -3.57 -9.64 16.47
N HIS A 267 -3.90 -10.41 15.46
CA HIS A 267 -4.03 -9.96 14.08
C HIS A 267 -5.24 -10.61 13.43
N CYS A 268 -5.68 -10.02 12.32
CA CYS A 268 -6.82 -10.52 11.58
C CYS A 268 -6.52 -10.46 10.09
N TRP A 269 -6.79 -11.57 9.41
CA TRP A 269 -6.56 -11.75 7.97
C TRP A 269 -7.72 -12.54 7.36
N VAL A 270 -7.66 -12.79 6.05
CA VAL A 270 -8.71 -13.54 5.34
C VAL A 270 -8.20 -14.91 4.92
N LEU A 271 -8.98 -15.95 5.16
CA LEU A 271 -8.78 -17.30 4.62
C LEU A 271 -9.71 -17.50 3.45
N VAL A 272 -9.18 -18.03 2.35
CA VAL A 272 -9.98 -18.50 1.22
C VAL A 272 -9.80 -20.01 1.08
N LEU A 273 -10.92 -20.74 1.14
CA LEU A 273 -10.94 -22.19 0.97
C LEU A 273 -10.98 -22.59 -0.50
N SER A 274 -10.41 -23.75 -0.79
CA SER A 274 -10.41 -24.35 -2.12
C SER A 274 -11.80 -24.82 -2.56
N GLY A 275 -11.95 -25.04 -3.87
CA GLY A 275 -13.14 -25.62 -4.47
C GLY A 275 -14.05 -24.61 -5.20
N ARG A 276 -14.16 -23.37 -4.73
CA ARG A 276 -14.89 -22.31 -5.47
C ARG A 276 -13.95 -21.52 -6.37
N ARG A 277 -14.47 -21.05 -7.51
CA ARG A 277 -13.75 -20.14 -8.44
C ARG A 277 -12.38 -20.69 -8.90
N SER A 278 -12.28 -22.00 -9.08
CA SER A 278 -11.05 -22.69 -9.52
C SER A 278 -9.85 -22.51 -8.58
N ILE A 279 -10.10 -22.31 -7.29
CA ILE A 279 -9.04 -22.31 -6.27
C ILE A 279 -8.70 -23.76 -5.91
N GLU A 280 -7.45 -24.15 -6.14
CA GLU A 280 -6.94 -25.51 -5.90
C GLU A 280 -6.58 -25.73 -4.43
N GLU A 281 -5.92 -24.76 -3.80
CA GLU A 281 -5.40 -24.88 -2.43
C GLU A 281 -5.92 -23.75 -1.53
N ASN A 282 -6.01 -24.03 -0.24
CA ASN A 282 -6.35 -23.01 0.76
C ASN A 282 -5.20 -22.02 0.89
N PHE A 283 -5.52 -20.74 1.00
CA PHE A 283 -4.50 -19.70 1.21
C PHE A 283 -5.02 -18.56 2.07
N PHE A 284 -4.08 -17.85 2.69
CA PHE A 284 -4.35 -16.64 3.44
C PHE A 284 -4.12 -15.40 2.57
N ILE A 285 -4.87 -14.35 2.85
CA ILE A 285 -4.67 -13.02 2.29
C ILE A 285 -4.48 -12.07 3.46
N ASP A 286 -3.34 -11.38 3.48
CA ASP A 286 -3.15 -10.25 4.37
C ASP A 286 -3.84 -9.02 3.77
N PRO A 287 -4.88 -8.47 4.42
CA PRO A 287 -5.60 -7.31 3.90
C PRO A 287 -4.77 -6.03 3.88
N LEU A 288 -3.68 -5.95 4.66
CA LEU A 288 -2.86 -4.73 4.77
C LEU A 288 -1.89 -4.59 3.60
N THR A 289 -1.26 -5.70 3.20
CA THR A 289 -0.38 -5.75 2.02
C THR A 289 -1.12 -6.08 0.73
N GLY A 290 -2.22 -6.81 0.82
CA GLY A 290 -2.95 -7.37 -0.33
C GLY A 290 -2.31 -8.63 -0.91
N CYS A 291 -1.26 -9.16 -0.26
CA CYS A 291 -0.53 -10.35 -0.69
C CYS A 291 -1.21 -11.64 -0.21
N SER A 292 -1.09 -12.70 -1.03
CA SER A 292 -1.46 -14.06 -0.60
C SER A 292 -0.28 -14.81 0.00
N TYR A 293 -0.58 -15.68 0.94
CA TYR A 293 0.38 -16.54 1.62
C TYR A 293 -0.17 -17.96 1.71
N PRO A 294 0.69 -19.00 1.61
CA PRO A 294 0.30 -20.36 1.97
C PRO A 294 -0.18 -20.44 3.42
N THR A 295 -1.08 -21.37 3.73
CA THR A 295 -1.57 -21.59 5.11
C THR A 295 -0.47 -21.98 6.10
N VAL A 296 0.65 -22.50 5.60
CA VAL A 296 1.82 -22.96 6.36
C VAL A 296 2.86 -21.87 6.64
N HIS A 297 2.62 -20.63 6.20
CA HIS A 297 3.61 -19.54 6.27
C HIS A 297 3.92 -19.11 7.72
N ASP A 298 5.21 -18.94 8.05
CA ASP A 298 5.69 -18.72 9.42
C ASP A 298 5.22 -17.42 10.08
N SER A 299 4.80 -16.42 9.28
CA SER A 299 4.24 -15.18 9.82
C SER A 299 2.90 -15.37 10.54
N PHE A 300 2.18 -16.47 10.29
CA PHE A 300 0.91 -16.79 10.96
C PHE A 300 1.18 -17.79 12.08
N GLN A 301 1.08 -17.30 13.32
CA GLN A 301 1.55 -17.98 14.53
C GLN A 301 0.45 -18.76 15.24
N GLY A 302 -0.82 -18.56 14.89
CA GLY A 302 -1.91 -19.37 15.41
C GLY A 302 -3.28 -18.80 15.04
N ILE A 303 -4.31 -19.63 15.10
CA ILE A 303 -5.70 -19.25 14.81
C ILE A 303 -6.57 -19.54 16.03
N GLU A 304 -7.32 -18.53 16.47
CA GLU A 304 -8.27 -18.64 17.57
C GLU A 304 -9.68 -18.94 17.05
N SER A 305 -10.09 -18.25 15.98
CA SER A 305 -11.45 -18.33 15.46
C SER A 305 -11.53 -17.89 14.00
N LEU A 306 -12.57 -18.37 13.30
CA LEU A 306 -12.91 -17.93 11.95
C LEU A 306 -14.40 -17.72 11.80
N TRP A 307 -14.80 -16.77 10.95
CA TRP A 307 -16.22 -16.53 10.71
C TRP A 307 -16.51 -16.08 9.29
N ASN A 308 -17.72 -16.39 8.86
CA ASN A 308 -18.32 -15.93 7.63
C ASN A 308 -19.75 -15.42 7.95
N PRO A 309 -20.55 -14.98 6.97
CA PRO A 309 -21.92 -14.51 7.22
C PRO A 309 -22.88 -15.60 7.71
N PHE A 310 -22.47 -16.87 7.74
CA PHE A 310 -23.34 -18.01 8.09
C PHE A 310 -23.06 -18.55 9.49
N ASN A 311 -21.82 -18.52 9.96
CA ASN A 311 -21.47 -18.97 11.31
C ASN A 311 -20.17 -18.34 11.82
N TYR A 312 -19.90 -18.57 13.11
CA TYR A 312 -18.64 -18.32 13.78
C TYR A 312 -18.11 -19.65 14.30
N TYR A 313 -16.83 -19.93 14.04
CA TYR A 313 -16.17 -21.18 14.37
C TYR A 313 -14.99 -20.91 15.29
N VAL A 314 -14.91 -21.68 16.38
CA VAL A 314 -13.82 -21.62 17.34
C VAL A 314 -12.84 -22.75 17.05
N ASN A 315 -11.55 -22.41 17.03
CA ASN A 315 -10.51 -23.42 16.88
C ASN A 315 -10.32 -24.18 18.20
N ARG A 316 -10.47 -25.51 18.13
CA ARG A 316 -10.17 -26.45 19.23
C ARG A 316 -8.86 -27.22 19.03
N GLN A 317 -8.20 -27.00 17.89
CA GLN A 317 -6.92 -27.62 17.56
C GLN A 317 -5.77 -26.94 18.31
N ILE A 318 -4.65 -27.66 18.39
CA ILE A 318 -3.43 -27.20 19.05
C ILE A 318 -2.55 -26.48 18.03
N CYS A 319 -2.14 -25.23 18.31
CA CYS A 319 -1.39 -24.38 17.37
C CYS A 319 0.05 -24.03 17.82
N HIS A 320 0.74 -24.92 18.56
CA HIS A 320 2.12 -24.64 19.04
C HIS A 320 3.14 -24.43 17.91
N ALA A 321 2.94 -25.06 16.75
CA ALA A 321 3.81 -24.96 15.58
C ALA A 321 3.31 -23.93 14.54
N GLY A 322 2.48 -22.97 14.96
CA GLY A 322 1.85 -22.02 14.05
C GLY A 322 0.62 -22.60 13.37
N CYS A 323 0.43 -22.24 12.10
CA CYS A 323 -0.68 -22.69 11.27
C CYS A 323 -0.41 -23.96 10.44
N LYS A 324 0.76 -24.58 10.58
CA LYS A 324 1.23 -25.67 9.70
C LYS A 324 0.37 -26.95 9.76
N ASP A 325 -0.05 -27.31 10.96
CA ASP A 325 -0.77 -28.56 11.24
C ASP A 325 -2.29 -28.37 11.36
N ILE A 326 -2.80 -27.19 11.01
CA ILE A 326 -4.22 -26.87 11.15
C ILE A 326 -5.00 -27.50 9.99
N ASN A 327 -5.98 -28.34 10.32
CA ASN A 327 -6.95 -28.81 9.34
C ASN A 327 -8.07 -27.78 9.17
N PHE A 328 -8.43 -27.47 7.91
CA PHE A 328 -9.45 -26.48 7.55
C PHE A 328 -10.80 -27.10 7.16
N ASP A 329 -11.03 -28.36 7.52
CA ASP A 329 -12.34 -28.99 7.39
C ASP A 329 -13.31 -28.51 8.48
N LEU A 330 -14.11 -27.49 8.16
CA LEU A 330 -15.05 -26.85 9.08
C LEU A 330 -16.27 -27.72 9.42
N GLU A 331 -16.48 -28.84 8.72
CA GLU A 331 -17.55 -29.80 9.06
C GLU A 331 -17.16 -30.69 10.25
N ASN A 332 -15.87 -30.76 10.57
CA ASN A 332 -15.38 -31.54 11.71
C ASN A 332 -15.56 -30.80 13.04
N SER A 333 -16.69 -31.08 13.71
CA SER A 333 -17.05 -30.53 15.03
C SER A 333 -16.04 -30.78 16.17
N THR A 334 -15.12 -31.74 16.01
CA THR A 334 -14.06 -31.98 17.00
C THR A 334 -12.94 -30.94 16.91
N GLN A 335 -12.68 -30.43 15.71
CA GLN A 335 -11.61 -29.49 15.40
C GLN A 335 -12.12 -28.04 15.39
N TRP A 336 -13.32 -27.83 14.84
CA TRP A 336 -13.97 -26.53 14.71
C TRP A 336 -15.34 -26.57 15.41
N GLU A 337 -15.50 -25.78 16.46
CA GLU A 337 -16.77 -25.69 17.17
C GLU A 337 -17.60 -24.50 16.65
N PRO A 338 -18.75 -24.74 16.00
CA PRO A 338 -19.64 -23.67 15.56
C PRO A 338 -20.43 -23.08 16.72
N VAL A 339 -20.56 -21.75 16.76
CA VAL A 339 -21.41 -21.03 17.72
C VAL A 339 -22.89 -21.29 17.45
N LEU A 340 -23.28 -21.34 16.17
CA LEU A 340 -24.63 -21.69 15.76
C LEU A 340 -24.68 -23.18 15.41
N HIS A 341 -25.07 -24.00 16.39
CA HIS A 341 -25.18 -25.45 16.25
C HIS A 341 -26.61 -25.87 15.89
N ASP A 342 -27.02 -25.63 14.64
CA ASP A 342 -28.39 -25.93 14.19
C ASP A 342 -28.54 -27.32 13.55
N GLY A 343 -27.47 -28.14 13.57
CA GLY A 343 -27.45 -29.49 12.98
C GLY A 343 -27.50 -29.51 11.44
N VAL A 344 -27.35 -28.36 10.79
CA VAL A 344 -27.41 -28.18 9.32
C VAL A 344 -25.99 -28.00 8.78
N SER A 345 -25.62 -28.74 7.73
CA SER A 345 -24.27 -28.62 7.15
C SER A 345 -24.08 -27.25 6.50
N GLN A 346 -22.82 -26.78 6.42
CA GLN A 346 -22.50 -25.49 5.82
C GLN A 346 -23.00 -25.37 4.38
N GLN A 347 -22.88 -26.44 3.58
CA GLN A 347 -23.38 -26.47 2.21
C GLN A 347 -24.90 -26.30 2.15
N GLN A 348 -25.63 -26.91 3.09
CA GLN A 348 -27.08 -26.75 3.20
C GLN A 348 -27.47 -25.33 3.65
N LEU A 349 -26.71 -24.71 4.55
CA LEU A 349 -26.91 -23.30 4.95
C LEU A 349 -26.74 -22.36 3.74
N ILE A 350 -25.69 -22.54 2.95
CA ILE A 350 -25.42 -21.72 1.77
C ILE A 350 -26.53 -21.89 0.73
N GLN A 351 -26.99 -23.12 0.50
CA GLN A 351 -28.11 -23.40 -0.40
C GLN A 351 -29.44 -22.82 0.12
N ALA A 352 -29.69 -22.89 1.42
CA ALA A 352 -30.92 -22.37 2.01
C ALA A 352 -30.98 -20.83 1.97
N VAL A 353 -29.85 -20.15 2.16
CA VAL A 353 -29.74 -18.70 1.95
C VAL A 353 -29.94 -18.33 0.48
N HIS A 354 -29.35 -19.09 -0.45
CA HIS A 354 -29.60 -18.88 -1.89
C HIS A 354 -31.09 -19.04 -2.25
N ARG A 355 -31.79 -19.98 -1.60
CA ARG A 355 -33.23 -20.24 -1.76
C ARG A 355 -34.13 -19.31 -0.92
N ARG A 356 -33.57 -18.32 -0.20
CA ARG A 356 -34.31 -17.37 0.67
C ARG A 356 -35.27 -18.06 1.66
N MET A 357 -34.84 -19.15 2.29
CA MET A 357 -35.66 -19.84 3.31
C MET A 357 -35.67 -19.06 4.63
N GLU A 358 -36.86 -18.70 5.14
CA GLU A 358 -37.05 -17.82 6.32
C GLU A 358 -36.34 -18.29 7.60
N LYS A 359 -36.15 -19.61 7.76
CA LYS A 359 -35.54 -20.22 8.96
C LYS A 359 -34.06 -19.85 9.16
N PHE A 360 -33.32 -19.50 8.09
CA PHE A 360 -31.89 -19.18 8.14
C PHE A 360 -31.58 -17.67 8.11
N PHE A 361 -32.59 -16.82 8.24
CA PHE A 361 -32.45 -15.35 8.24
C PHE A 361 -31.96 -14.75 9.57
N LEU A 362 -31.51 -15.57 10.54
CA LEU A 362 -30.95 -15.04 11.79
C LEU A 362 -29.76 -14.12 11.50
N MET A 363 -28.93 -14.48 10.51
CA MET A 363 -27.66 -13.83 10.19
C MET A 363 -27.76 -12.79 9.06
N ARG A 364 -28.81 -11.95 9.06
CA ARG A 364 -28.88 -10.85 8.09
C ARG A 364 -27.95 -9.72 8.53
N SER A 365 -27.06 -9.32 7.64
CA SER A 365 -26.17 -8.19 7.91
C SER A 365 -26.95 -6.89 8.15
N TRP A 366 -26.56 -6.18 9.21
CA TRP A 366 -27.06 -4.84 9.57
C TRP A 366 -26.40 -3.72 8.75
N VAL A 367 -25.33 -4.06 8.04
CA VAL A 367 -24.52 -3.13 7.26
C VAL A 367 -25.20 -2.86 5.90
N SER A 368 -25.17 -1.60 5.50
CA SER A 368 -25.67 -1.14 4.19
C SER A 368 -24.82 -1.71 3.06
N ARG A 369 -25.33 -1.68 1.82
CA ARG A 369 -24.52 -2.11 0.66
C ARG A 369 -23.23 -1.29 0.58
N ILE A 370 -22.13 -2.00 0.35
CA ILE A 370 -20.79 -1.43 0.22
C ILE A 370 -20.64 -0.88 -1.20
N GLY A 371 -20.78 0.42 -1.38
CA GLY A 371 -20.64 1.07 -2.69
C GLY A 371 -19.23 1.60 -2.91
N ILE A 372 -18.40 0.87 -3.67
CA ILE A 372 -17.12 1.40 -4.17
C ILE A 372 -17.42 2.22 -5.42
N THR A 373 -17.25 3.54 -5.34
CA THR A 373 -17.44 4.41 -6.50
C THR A 373 -16.17 4.44 -7.36
N ARG A 374 -16.31 4.60 -8.68
CA ARG A 374 -15.17 4.80 -9.60
C ARG A 374 -14.29 6.00 -9.19
N LYS A 375 -14.88 7.03 -8.59
CA LYS A 375 -14.11 8.14 -7.99
C LYS A 375 -13.22 7.66 -6.84
N GLY A 376 -13.74 6.82 -5.96
CA GLY A 376 -12.97 6.19 -4.87
C GLY A 376 -11.83 5.31 -5.38
N GLU A 377 -12.04 4.56 -6.46
CA GLU A 377 -10.99 3.80 -7.15
C GLU A 377 -9.92 4.72 -7.74
N THR A 378 -10.32 5.87 -8.30
CA THR A 378 -9.39 6.85 -8.87
C THR A 378 -8.55 7.52 -7.77
N THR A 379 -9.15 7.84 -6.62
CA THR A 379 -8.47 8.34 -5.41
C THR A 379 -7.88 7.21 -4.56
N ARG A 380 -7.24 6.24 -5.23
CA ARG A 380 -6.74 4.94 -4.74
C ARG A 380 -6.03 4.97 -3.39
N PHE A 381 -5.37 6.07 -3.04
CA PHE A 381 -4.61 6.23 -1.81
C PHE A 381 -5.17 7.37 -0.95
N PRO A 382 -5.28 7.21 0.38
CA PRO A 382 -5.60 8.31 1.28
C PRO A 382 -4.56 9.43 1.13
N GLY A 383 -5.01 10.67 0.87
CA GLY A 383 -4.09 11.78 0.59
C GLY A 383 -3.38 11.70 -0.77
N GLY A 384 -3.72 10.75 -1.62
CA GLY A 384 -3.26 10.63 -3.01
C GLY A 384 -1.84 10.08 -3.21
N LYS A 385 -1.15 9.69 -2.14
CA LYS A 385 0.17 9.07 -2.18
C LYS A 385 0.29 8.00 -1.10
N LYS A 386 0.88 6.86 -1.44
CA LYS A 386 1.25 5.80 -0.50
C LYS A 386 2.75 5.55 -0.59
N VAL A 387 3.41 5.51 0.57
CA VAL A 387 4.84 5.25 0.68
C VAL A 387 5.03 3.92 1.41
N THR A 388 5.83 3.04 0.84
CA THR A 388 6.14 1.73 1.41
C THR A 388 7.64 1.54 1.44
N ARG A 389 8.19 1.27 2.63
CA ARG A 389 9.61 1.00 2.81
C ARG A 389 9.85 -0.51 2.77
N TYR A 390 10.82 -0.91 1.97
CA TYR A 390 11.31 -2.28 1.78
C TYR A 390 12.80 -2.37 2.15
N ARG A 391 13.36 -3.57 2.11
CA ARG A 391 14.79 -3.81 2.29
C ARG A 391 15.58 -3.07 1.21
N LYS A 392 16.36 -2.07 1.64
CA LYS A 392 17.15 -1.18 0.77
C LYS A 392 16.32 -0.49 -0.32
N ALA A 393 15.01 -0.31 -0.14
CA ALA A 393 14.16 0.28 -1.16
C ALA A 393 12.99 1.06 -0.56
N MET A 394 12.54 2.08 -1.28
CA MET A 394 11.38 2.89 -0.93
C MET A 394 10.51 3.03 -2.18
N LEU A 395 9.28 2.53 -2.09
CA LEU A 395 8.30 2.58 -3.15
C LEU A 395 7.24 3.63 -2.82
N GLU A 396 7.15 4.64 -3.67
CA GLU A 396 6.11 5.67 -3.64
C GLU A 396 5.11 5.38 -4.76
N ARG A 397 3.83 5.30 -4.43
CA ARG A 397 2.73 5.13 -5.37
C ARG A 397 1.81 6.35 -5.29
N PHE A 398 1.42 6.86 -6.44
CA PHE A 398 0.64 8.09 -6.58
C PHE A 398 -0.71 7.79 -7.22
N SER A 399 -1.75 8.49 -6.76
CA SER A 399 -3.04 8.49 -7.44
C SER A 399 -2.96 9.36 -8.69
N SER A 400 -3.61 8.91 -9.76
CA SER A 400 -3.73 9.66 -11.02
C SER A 400 -4.42 11.03 -10.88
N THR A 401 -5.12 11.26 -9.76
CA THR A 401 -5.79 12.56 -9.50
C THR A 401 -4.86 13.62 -8.93
N VAL A 402 -3.73 13.23 -8.33
CA VAL A 402 -2.84 14.16 -7.62
C VAL A 402 -1.66 14.59 -8.49
N THR A 403 -1.16 13.72 -9.36
CA THR A 403 -0.01 14.01 -10.22
C THR A 403 -0.45 14.51 -11.59
N ASN A 404 -0.26 15.81 -11.86
CA ASN A 404 -0.50 16.38 -13.20
C ASN A 404 0.48 15.85 -14.25
N ASP A 405 1.65 15.36 -13.82
CA ASP A 405 2.75 14.93 -14.71
C ASP A 405 2.63 13.47 -15.18
N GLY A 406 1.54 12.78 -14.81
CA GLY A 406 1.30 11.38 -15.15
C GLY A 406 2.15 10.37 -14.38
N LEU A 407 2.90 10.80 -13.34
CA LEU A 407 3.69 9.90 -12.50
C LEU A 407 2.78 8.98 -11.68
N ILE A 408 2.95 7.67 -11.81
CA ILE A 408 2.19 6.65 -11.07
C ILE A 408 3.01 6.08 -9.93
N SER A 409 4.29 5.81 -10.14
CA SER A 409 5.13 5.13 -9.15
C SER A 409 6.56 5.58 -9.23
N ARG A 410 7.25 5.62 -8.09
CA ARG A 410 8.68 5.87 -7.96
C ARG A 410 9.29 4.85 -7.00
N LEU A 411 10.29 4.12 -7.45
CA LEU A 411 11.09 3.21 -6.66
C LEU A 411 12.48 3.81 -6.46
N THR A 412 12.82 4.12 -5.22
CA THR A 412 14.18 4.54 -4.83
C THR A 412 14.88 3.36 -4.20
N THR A 413 16.02 2.94 -4.74
CA THR A 413 16.87 1.91 -4.15
C THR A 413 18.05 2.55 -3.44
N TYR A 414 18.51 1.93 -2.36
CA TYR A 414 19.56 2.43 -1.50
C TYR A 414 20.72 1.45 -1.43
N GLN A 415 21.92 1.94 -1.15
CA GLN A 415 23.10 1.10 -0.93
C GLN A 415 23.07 0.46 0.47
N ASP A 416 22.55 1.21 1.44
CA ASP A 416 22.53 0.90 2.87
C ASP A 416 21.14 0.49 3.38
N LEU A 417 21.10 -0.29 4.46
CA LEU A 417 19.84 -0.69 5.13
C LEU A 417 19.13 0.50 5.78
N SER A 418 19.88 1.49 6.28
CA SER A 418 19.33 2.72 6.85
C SER A 418 18.62 3.61 5.84
N CYS A 419 18.75 3.33 4.54
CA CYS A 419 18.15 4.08 3.43
C CYS A 419 18.57 5.57 3.42
N THR A 420 19.87 5.82 3.53
CA THR A 420 20.45 7.17 3.52
C THR A 420 21.16 7.50 2.21
N LYS A 421 21.77 6.50 1.55
CA LYS A 421 22.52 6.66 0.30
C LYS A 421 21.74 6.07 -0.86
N VAL A 422 21.17 6.95 -1.68
CA VAL A 422 20.40 6.56 -2.88
C VAL A 422 21.36 5.94 -3.92
N ALA A 423 20.94 4.80 -4.48
CA ALA A 423 21.65 4.09 -5.54
C ALA A 423 20.98 4.35 -6.90
N ARG A 424 19.69 4.05 -7.03
CA ARG A 424 18.91 4.23 -8.27
C ARG A 424 17.53 4.78 -7.95
N VAL A 425 16.98 5.59 -8.86
CA VAL A 425 15.61 6.07 -8.81
C VAL A 425 14.92 5.67 -10.10
N LYS A 426 13.88 4.84 -10.02
CA LYS A 426 13.10 4.36 -11.15
C LYS A 426 11.68 4.92 -11.05
N GLU A 427 11.21 5.57 -12.10
CA GLU A 427 9.92 6.26 -12.16
C GLU A 427 9.09 5.67 -13.30
N TRP A 428 7.81 5.44 -13.03
CA TRP A 428 6.83 4.96 -14.01
C TRP A 428 5.74 6.01 -14.23
N TYR A 429 5.45 6.25 -15.50
CA TYR A 429 4.54 7.28 -15.96
C TYR A 429 3.43 6.69 -16.83
N LYS A 430 2.29 7.38 -16.86
CA LYS A 430 1.15 7.03 -17.73
C LYS A 430 0.43 8.28 -18.19
N TYR A 431 -0.14 8.20 -19.38
CA TYR A 431 -0.92 9.28 -20.01
C TYR A 431 -0.14 10.59 -20.22
N ARG A 432 1.20 10.53 -20.27
CA ARG A 432 2.01 11.69 -20.64
C ARG A 432 1.88 11.99 -22.13
N SER A 433 1.86 13.27 -22.46
CA SER A 433 1.75 13.76 -23.84
C SER A 433 2.99 13.45 -24.69
N ASP A 434 4.17 13.35 -24.07
CA ASP A 434 5.44 13.00 -24.71
C ASP A 434 5.62 11.49 -24.95
N GLY A 435 4.79 10.66 -24.30
CA GLY A 435 4.86 9.21 -24.40
C GLY A 435 5.94 8.56 -23.53
N LEU A 436 6.52 9.28 -22.56
CA LEU A 436 7.47 8.69 -21.59
C LEU A 436 6.73 7.70 -20.69
N GLU A 437 7.23 6.47 -20.62
CA GLU A 437 6.65 5.39 -19.79
C GLU A 437 7.52 5.10 -18.57
N GLU A 438 8.85 5.15 -18.72
CA GLU A 438 9.79 4.79 -17.66
C GLU A 438 11.00 5.74 -17.70
N ARG A 439 11.44 6.20 -16.53
CA ARG A 439 12.71 6.91 -16.37
C ARG A 439 13.49 6.25 -15.25
N GLU A 440 14.76 5.96 -15.48
CA GLU A 440 15.66 5.45 -14.46
C GLU A 440 16.88 6.35 -14.35
N PHE A 441 17.18 6.76 -13.13
CA PHE A 441 18.36 7.52 -12.77
C PHE A 441 19.28 6.65 -11.93
N ASN A 442 20.47 6.33 -12.45
CA ASN A 442 21.50 5.62 -11.73
C ASN A 442 22.51 6.62 -11.16
N GLN A 443 22.51 6.76 -9.84
CA GLN A 443 23.37 7.74 -9.17
C GLN A 443 24.83 7.32 -9.14
N LEU A 444 25.12 6.01 -9.19
CA LEU A 444 26.50 5.48 -9.21
C LEU A 444 27.21 5.81 -10.53
N GLU A 445 26.48 5.70 -11.63
CA GLU A 445 27.00 5.94 -12.98
C GLU A 445 26.72 7.37 -13.48
N ASN A 446 25.98 8.15 -12.69
CA ASN A 446 25.43 9.46 -13.05
C ASN A 446 24.76 9.43 -14.44
N SER A 447 24.02 8.36 -14.69
CA SER A 447 23.38 8.05 -15.97
C SER A 447 21.86 8.09 -15.83
N THR A 448 21.18 8.67 -16.82
CA THR A 448 19.71 8.67 -16.90
C THR A 448 19.28 7.91 -18.14
N THR A 449 18.44 6.88 -17.97
CA THR A 449 17.82 6.10 -19.03
C THR A 449 16.33 6.41 -19.10
N GLU A 450 15.83 6.73 -20.29
CA GLU A 450 14.41 7.03 -20.53
C GLU A 450 13.85 6.06 -21.57
N ARG A 451 12.66 5.50 -21.30
CA ARG A 451 11.93 4.62 -22.22
C ARG A 451 10.57 5.21 -22.56
N PHE A 452 10.29 5.24 -23.85
CA PHE A 452 9.08 5.83 -24.43
C PHE A 452 8.20 4.74 -25.07
N LYS A 453 6.91 5.01 -25.18
CA LYS A 453 5.92 4.15 -25.82
C LYS A 453 6.24 3.96 -27.31
N SER A 454 6.13 2.71 -27.78
CA SER A 454 6.26 2.34 -29.20
C SER A 454 5.17 2.97 -30.09
N GLY A 455 5.56 3.60 -31.20
CA GLY A 455 4.74 4.24 -32.23
C GLY A 455 5.01 5.74 -32.52
N ARG A 456 6.06 6.38 -31.98
CA ARG A 456 6.46 7.79 -32.19
C ARG A 456 7.91 7.95 -32.69
N ALA A 457 8.28 9.15 -33.16
CA ALA A 457 9.61 9.45 -33.71
C ALA A 457 10.82 9.14 -32.80
N PHE A 458 10.62 8.88 -31.50
CA PHE A 458 11.63 8.48 -30.52
C PHE A 458 11.60 6.98 -30.14
N ASP A 459 10.88 6.14 -30.89
CA ASP A 459 10.65 4.71 -30.63
C ASP A 459 11.89 3.84 -30.42
N LEU A 460 13.04 4.29 -30.91
CA LEU A 460 14.31 3.56 -30.84
C LEU A 460 15.31 4.22 -29.88
N LEU A 461 14.92 5.26 -29.16
CA LEU A 461 15.80 6.06 -28.33
C LEU A 461 15.61 5.73 -26.85
N CYS A 462 16.27 4.66 -26.40
CA CYS A 462 16.76 4.62 -25.03
C CYS A 462 17.84 5.71 -24.93
N LYS A 463 17.46 6.90 -24.49
CA LYS A 463 18.42 7.99 -24.27
C LYS A 463 19.12 7.70 -22.95
N SER A 464 20.37 7.24 -23.03
CA SER A 464 21.28 7.25 -21.90
C SER A 464 22.10 8.53 -21.94
N THR A 465 21.97 9.37 -20.92
CA THR A 465 22.81 10.58 -20.76
C THR A 465 23.69 10.41 -19.54
N ALA A 466 25.01 10.46 -19.72
CA ALA A 466 26.00 10.43 -18.64
C ALA A 466 26.60 11.83 -18.46
N LYS A 467 26.50 12.41 -17.26
CA LYS A 467 27.15 13.69 -16.94
C LYS A 467 28.58 13.42 -16.46
N ARG A 468 29.60 13.75 -17.26
CA ARG A 468 31.00 13.73 -16.82
C ARG A 468 31.23 14.83 -15.77
N SER A 469 31.82 14.46 -14.63
CA SER A 469 32.36 15.41 -13.64
C SER A 469 33.61 16.08 -14.24
N ASN A 470 33.55 17.38 -14.47
CA ASN A 470 34.68 18.15 -14.97
C ASN A 470 35.75 18.32 -13.88
N GLN A 471 36.79 17.51 -13.93
CA GLN A 471 38.10 17.80 -13.37
C GLN A 471 39.12 16.90 -14.05
N GLU A 472 39.54 17.27 -15.27
CA GLU A 472 40.83 16.92 -15.85
C GLU A 472 41.01 17.72 -17.16
N GLU A 473 42.16 18.38 -17.27
CA GLU A 473 42.56 19.23 -18.39
C GLU A 473 42.59 18.46 -19.71
N LEU A 474 41.87 19.00 -20.70
CA LEU A 474 41.78 18.45 -22.05
C LEU A 474 43.10 18.64 -22.81
N THR A 475 43.93 17.60 -22.85
CA THR A 475 44.72 17.30 -24.05
C THR A 475 44.13 16.09 -24.75
N GLY A 476 43.37 16.36 -25.82
CA GLY A 476 43.04 15.42 -26.88
C GLY A 476 41.82 14.54 -26.65
N CYS A 477 40.67 14.89 -27.26
CA CYS A 477 39.65 13.93 -27.66
C CYS A 477 38.81 14.47 -28.82
N ASN A 478 38.62 13.60 -29.83
CA ASN A 478 37.91 13.80 -31.09
C ASN A 478 36.49 14.34 -30.92
N TRP A 479 36.20 15.41 -31.67
CA TRP A 479 34.85 15.85 -31.99
C TRP A 479 34.32 15.06 -33.20
N LEU A 480 33.02 14.73 -33.16
CA LEU A 480 32.25 14.30 -34.32
C LEU A 480 32.33 15.39 -35.41
N LEU A 481 33.14 15.17 -36.43
CA LEU A 481 32.96 15.82 -37.72
C LEU A 481 31.75 15.15 -38.38
N VAL A 482 30.66 15.88 -38.52
CA VAL A 482 29.66 15.56 -39.54
C VAL A 482 30.28 15.96 -40.86
N ASP A 483 30.61 14.98 -41.68
CA ASP A 483 31.19 15.22 -43.00
C ASP A 483 30.14 15.91 -43.89
N MET A 484 30.41 17.15 -44.29
CA MET A 484 29.48 18.06 -44.98
C MET A 484 29.38 17.78 -46.49
N ALA A 485 29.90 16.66 -46.98
CA ALA A 485 30.22 16.47 -48.40
C ALA A 485 29.28 15.52 -49.19
N GLU A 486 28.33 14.82 -48.58
CA GLU A 486 27.46 13.88 -49.32
C GLU A 486 25.99 14.28 -49.34
N GLU A 487 25.47 14.61 -50.54
CA GLU A 487 24.04 14.73 -50.81
C GLU A 487 23.41 13.35 -51.08
N PRO A 488 22.33 12.94 -50.38
CA PRO A 488 21.65 11.68 -50.70
C PRO A 488 20.77 11.81 -51.95
N PRO A 489 20.67 10.77 -52.81
CA PRO A 489 19.88 10.82 -54.03
C PRO A 489 18.40 10.57 -53.72
N GLY A 490 17.53 11.57 -53.89
CA GLY A 490 16.07 11.44 -53.76
C GLY A 490 15.33 12.78 -53.63
N PRO A 491 14.02 12.87 -53.93
CA PRO A 491 13.33 14.14 -54.15
C PRO A 491 13.25 14.98 -52.87
N LEU A 492 13.99 16.09 -52.92
CA LEU A 492 14.29 17.05 -51.86
C LEU A 492 13.13 18.02 -51.57
N SER A 493 12.24 17.71 -50.62
CA SER A 493 11.38 18.75 -50.02
C SER A 493 11.75 19.04 -48.57
N TRP A 494 11.83 18.02 -47.71
CA TRP A 494 12.05 18.22 -46.28
C TRP A 494 13.50 18.59 -45.92
N TYR A 495 14.48 17.94 -46.55
CA TYR A 495 15.90 18.20 -46.29
C TYR A 495 16.32 19.63 -46.68
N ARG A 496 15.77 20.17 -47.77
CA ARG A 496 15.96 21.57 -48.16
C ARG A 496 15.29 22.54 -47.20
N LEU A 497 14.10 22.20 -46.70
CA LEU A 497 13.37 23.01 -45.72
C LEU A 497 14.11 23.09 -44.39
N VAL A 498 14.66 21.96 -43.92
CA VAL A 498 15.49 21.91 -42.70
C VAL A 498 16.81 22.65 -42.88
N LYS A 499 17.52 22.48 -44.02
CA LYS A 499 18.71 23.29 -44.31
C LYS A 499 18.40 24.79 -44.39
N TYR A 500 17.26 25.17 -44.96
CA TYR A 500 16.83 26.57 -45.05
C TYR A 500 16.52 27.15 -43.66
N LEU A 501 15.82 26.39 -42.81
CA LEU A 501 15.50 26.82 -41.44
C LEU A 501 16.75 26.97 -40.57
N ILE A 502 17.70 26.04 -40.66
CA ILE A 502 18.98 26.13 -39.94
C ILE A 502 19.81 27.32 -40.44
N SER A 503 19.85 27.54 -41.77
CA SER A 503 20.50 28.71 -42.36
C SER A 503 19.86 30.03 -41.92
N GLU A 504 18.53 30.07 -41.78
CA GLU A 504 17.82 31.27 -41.32
C GLU A 504 18.06 31.52 -39.82
N GLU A 505 18.08 30.48 -38.98
CA GLU A 505 18.45 30.63 -37.56
C GLU A 505 19.89 31.14 -37.39
N GLU A 506 20.85 30.64 -38.17
CA GLU A 506 22.23 31.12 -38.13
C GLU A 506 22.37 32.55 -38.64
N LYS A 507 21.63 32.95 -39.67
CA LYS A 507 21.56 34.35 -40.13
C LYS A 507 20.94 35.26 -39.08
N ILE A 508 19.85 34.85 -38.45
CA ILE A 508 19.20 35.60 -37.37
C ILE A 508 20.15 35.75 -36.18
N ALA A 509 20.85 34.68 -35.79
CA ALA A 509 21.85 34.72 -34.72
C ALA A 509 23.02 35.65 -35.05
N LEU A 510 23.53 35.64 -36.29
CA LEU A 510 24.57 36.55 -36.76
C LEU A 510 24.10 38.00 -36.82
N GLN A 511 22.85 38.24 -37.22
CA GLN A 511 22.27 39.58 -37.30
C GLN A 511 22.03 40.16 -35.91
N ILE A 512 21.55 39.36 -34.96
CA ILE A 512 21.46 39.73 -33.54
C ILE A 512 22.84 40.04 -32.96
N LYS A 513 23.86 39.24 -33.30
CA LYS A 513 25.25 39.49 -32.86
C LYS A 513 25.81 40.79 -33.43
N ALA A 514 25.56 41.08 -34.70
CA ALA A 514 25.99 42.32 -35.35
C ALA A 514 25.28 43.55 -34.75
N SER A 515 23.98 43.46 -34.47
CA SER A 515 23.22 44.53 -33.80
C SER A 515 23.68 44.77 -32.36
N LEU A 516 24.11 43.73 -31.62
CA LEU A 516 24.68 43.90 -30.29
C LEU A 516 26.06 44.59 -30.31
N VAL A 517 26.87 44.39 -31.36
CA VAL A 517 28.19 45.02 -31.50
C VAL A 517 28.07 46.51 -31.80
N GLU A 518 27.10 46.94 -32.61
CA GLU A 518 26.85 48.36 -32.89
C GLU A 518 26.36 49.15 -31.67
N VAL A 519 25.62 48.51 -30.76
CA VAL A 519 25.16 49.16 -29.50
C VAL A 519 26.32 49.37 -28.52
N THR A 520 27.35 48.52 -28.55
CA THR A 520 28.51 48.62 -27.66
C THR A 520 29.59 49.61 -28.12
N THR A 521 29.62 50.01 -29.39
CA THR A 521 30.63 50.95 -29.92
C THR A 521 30.12 52.40 -30.04
N GLY A 522 28.83 52.66 -29.79
CA GLY A 522 28.20 53.97 -29.95
C GLY A 522 28.02 54.84 -28.70
N SER A 523 28.54 54.47 -27.52
CA SER A 523 28.23 55.17 -26.26
C SER A 523 29.43 55.75 -25.51
N HIS A 524 30.29 56.51 -26.18
CA HIS A 524 31.20 57.45 -25.48
C HIS A 524 31.38 58.75 -26.27
N GLN A 525 30.55 59.76 -25.97
CA GLN A 525 30.93 61.17 -25.91
C GLN A 525 29.74 62.02 -25.46
N ILE A 526 29.55 62.23 -24.15
CA ILE A 526 28.90 63.46 -23.64
C ILE A 526 29.65 63.89 -22.37
N PHE A 527 30.09 65.14 -22.41
CA PHE A 527 30.82 65.90 -21.39
C PHE A 527 30.07 66.04 -20.05
N TYR A 528 30.82 66.02 -18.95
CA TYR A 528 30.39 66.50 -17.63
C TYR A 528 30.32 68.04 -17.59
N PRO A 529 29.36 68.61 -16.84
CA PRO A 529 29.61 69.82 -16.08
C PRO A 529 29.53 69.56 -14.57
N SER A 530 30.35 70.34 -13.88
CA SER A 530 30.66 70.40 -12.46
C SER A 530 29.53 70.92 -11.56
N GLY A 531 29.55 70.47 -10.30
CA GLY A 531 29.10 71.24 -9.14
C GLY A 531 27.84 70.70 -8.43
N PHE A 532 27.98 70.20 -7.21
CA PHE A 532 27.82 71.02 -6.00
C PHE A 532 28.11 70.18 -4.74
N LEU A 533 28.87 70.78 -3.83
CA LEU A 533 29.06 70.33 -2.45
C LEU A 533 27.77 70.50 -1.64
N CYS A 534 27.37 69.45 -0.93
CA CYS A 534 27.21 69.43 0.53
C CYS A 534 26.94 67.99 0.99
#